data_AF-A0A3R6TW76-F1
#
_entry.id   AF-A0A3R6TW76-F1
#
_cell.length_a   1.000
_cell.length_b   1.000
_cell.length_c   1.000
_cell.angle_alpha   90.00
_cell.angle_beta   90.00
_cell.angle_gamma   90.00
#
_symmetry.space_group_name_H-M   'P 1'
#
loop_
_entity.id
_entity.type
_entity.pdbx_description
1 polymer ?
#
loop_
_entity_poly.entity_id
_entity_poly.type
_entity_poly.pdbx_seq_one_letter_code
_entity_poly.pdbx_strand_id
1 'polypeptide(L)'
;MEARKAVRSVIGLLAVAWIGLAAAGCGIEDTNGSKIEDVEFTVLEEEAVPEELKQEIEERKEMDFKLTYEDNGKLYIARGYGEKETGGYSISVKDVYLTQNALCFVTTLIGPGENETVAKAPSFPYIVVEVTKCDKNVVFE
;
A
#
# COMPACT_ATOMS: atom_id res chain seq x y z
N MET A 1 -69.85 -30.57 5.37
CA MET A 1 -69.40 -29.29 5.99
C MET A 1 -68.69 -29.74 7.26
N GLU A 2 -67.39 -30.02 7.24
CA GLU A 2 -66.40 -29.38 8.14
C GLU A 2 -64.94 -29.69 7.69
N ALA A 3 -64.74 -30.34 6.54
CA ALA A 3 -63.42 -30.80 6.09
C ALA A 3 -62.57 -29.75 5.32
N ARG A 4 -62.99 -28.48 5.29
CA ARG A 4 -62.32 -27.42 4.50
C ARG A 4 -61.66 -26.32 5.35
N LYS A 5 -61.82 -26.36 6.68
CA LYS A 5 -61.21 -25.36 7.58
C LYS A 5 -59.83 -25.79 8.11
N ALA A 6 -59.54 -27.08 8.23
CA ALA A 6 -58.26 -27.55 8.75
C ALA A 6 -57.08 -27.27 7.79
N VAL A 7 -57.32 -27.31 6.47
CA VAL A 7 -56.29 -27.06 5.45
C VAL A 7 -56.02 -25.57 5.19
N ARG A 8 -56.55 -24.66 5.99
CA ARG A 8 -56.13 -23.23 5.94
C ARG A 8 -55.36 -22.82 7.19
N SER A 9 -55.34 -23.67 8.21
CA SER A 9 -54.71 -23.37 9.51
C SER A 9 -53.29 -23.92 9.65
N VAL A 10 -52.87 -24.87 8.81
CA VAL A 10 -51.52 -25.48 8.90
C VAL A 10 -50.50 -24.79 7.99
N ILE A 11 -50.97 -24.03 6.99
CA ILE A 11 -50.09 -23.27 6.07
C ILE A 11 -49.61 -21.95 6.71
N GLY A 12 -50.31 -21.45 7.73
CA GLY A 12 -49.96 -20.21 8.43
C GLY A 12 -48.88 -20.34 9.52
N LEU A 13 -48.42 -21.57 9.83
CA LEU A 13 -47.44 -21.83 10.89
C LEU A 13 -46.07 -22.32 10.38
N LEU A 14 -45.83 -22.24 9.06
CA LEU A 14 -44.55 -22.58 8.41
C LEU A 14 -43.88 -21.36 7.74
N ALA A 15 -44.29 -20.15 8.09
CA ALA A 15 -43.75 -18.90 7.53
C ALA A 15 -42.99 -18.03 8.55
N VAL A 16 -42.76 -18.52 9.78
CA VAL A 16 -42.14 -17.74 10.89
C VAL A 16 -40.77 -18.30 11.31
N ALA A 17 -40.25 -19.33 10.62
CA ALA A 17 -38.99 -19.99 11.00
C ALA A 17 -37.85 -19.83 9.97
N TRP A 18 -37.89 -18.78 9.13
CA TRP A 18 -36.85 -18.51 8.10
C TRP A 18 -36.38 -17.04 8.05
N ILE A 19 -36.55 -16.28 9.14
CA ILE A 19 -36.08 -14.87 9.25
C ILE A 19 -34.99 -14.69 10.34
N GLY A 20 -34.48 -15.78 10.90
CA GLY A 20 -33.56 -15.74 12.05
C GLY A 20 -32.08 -15.99 11.76
N LEU A 21 -31.56 -15.73 10.57
CA LEU A 21 -30.11 -15.90 10.30
C LEU A 21 -29.55 -14.83 9.35
N ALA A 22 -29.80 -13.57 9.67
CA ALA A 22 -29.21 -12.42 8.97
C ALA A 22 -28.79 -11.34 9.97
N ALA A 23 -27.93 -11.66 10.94
CA ALA A 23 -27.22 -10.67 11.75
C ALA A 23 -26.11 -11.32 12.60
N ALA A 24 -25.24 -12.10 11.96
CA ALA A 24 -23.87 -12.26 12.44
C ALA A 24 -22.95 -12.04 11.24
N GLY A 25 -23.13 -10.88 10.58
CA GLY A 25 -22.03 -10.26 9.87
C GLY A 25 -20.98 -9.96 10.93
N CYS A 26 -20.09 -10.93 11.15
CA CYS A 26 -18.82 -10.67 11.78
C CYS A 26 -18.20 -9.59 10.90
N GLY A 27 -18.25 -8.35 11.38
CA GLY A 27 -17.36 -7.33 10.87
C GLY A 27 -15.96 -7.89 11.09
N ILE A 28 -15.41 -8.51 10.05
CA ILE A 28 -13.97 -8.61 9.90
C ILE A 28 -13.57 -7.15 9.74
N GLU A 29 -13.36 -6.50 10.87
CA GLU A 29 -12.59 -5.28 10.89
C GLU A 29 -11.20 -5.76 10.52
N ASP A 30 -10.82 -5.53 9.26
CA ASP A 30 -9.51 -5.83 8.70
C ASP A 30 -8.44 -5.06 9.48
N THR A 31 -8.14 -5.53 10.69
CA THR A 31 -7.04 -5.07 11.54
C THR A 31 -5.68 -5.37 10.91
N ASN A 32 -5.68 -6.04 9.74
CA ASN A 32 -4.54 -6.24 8.88
C ASN A 32 -4.02 -4.92 8.26
N GLY A 33 -4.88 -3.92 8.10
CA GLY A 33 -4.51 -2.60 7.57
C GLY A 33 -4.18 -1.54 8.62
N SER A 34 -4.38 -1.82 9.92
CA SER A 34 -4.15 -0.84 10.97
C SER A 34 -2.65 -0.71 11.27
N LYS A 35 -2.14 0.52 11.22
CA LYS A 35 -0.79 0.88 11.64
C LYS A 35 -0.53 0.44 13.08
N ILE A 36 0.48 -0.40 13.29
CA ILE A 36 0.88 -0.94 14.59
C ILE A 36 2.05 -0.15 15.17
N GLU A 37 3.05 0.17 14.34
CA GLU A 37 4.30 0.80 14.80
C GLU A 37 4.91 1.65 13.68
N ASP A 38 5.37 2.85 14.02
CA ASP A 38 6.21 3.68 13.15
C ASP A 38 7.63 3.10 13.04
N VAL A 39 8.16 3.03 11.82
CA VAL A 39 9.51 2.52 11.57
C VAL A 39 10.45 3.69 11.32
N GLU A 40 11.55 3.71 12.06
CA GLU A 40 12.64 4.65 11.79
C GLU A 40 13.29 4.33 10.44
N PHE A 41 13.40 5.35 9.59
CA PHE A 41 13.99 5.26 8.27
C PHE A 41 14.96 6.42 8.02
N THR A 42 15.95 6.17 7.17
CA THR A 42 16.89 7.19 6.72
C THR A 42 16.78 7.32 5.20
N VAL A 43 16.55 8.52 4.68
CA VAL A 43 16.62 8.76 3.23
C VAL A 43 18.09 8.76 2.83
N LEU A 44 18.43 7.95 1.83
CA LEU A 44 19.80 7.83 1.35
C LEU A 44 20.07 8.80 0.21
N GLU A 45 21.27 9.39 0.24
CA GLU A 45 21.84 10.05 -0.93
C GLU A 45 22.37 9.00 -1.92
N GLU A 46 22.48 9.39 -3.19
CA GLU A 46 22.86 8.48 -4.28
C GLU A 46 24.20 7.74 -4.05
N GLU A 47 25.13 8.36 -3.32
CA GLU A 47 26.44 7.77 -2.98
C GLU A 47 26.34 6.70 -1.86
N ALA A 48 25.29 6.75 -1.04
CA ALA A 48 25.06 5.80 0.04
C ALA A 48 24.19 4.59 -0.40
N VAL A 49 23.62 4.63 -1.60
CA VAL A 49 22.84 3.53 -2.17
C VAL A 49 23.79 2.38 -2.58
N PRO A 50 23.50 1.13 -2.20
CA PRO A 50 24.29 -0.03 -2.65
C PRO A 50 24.41 -0.08 -4.17
N GLU A 51 25.60 -0.35 -4.70
CA GLU A 51 25.91 -0.30 -6.14
C GLU A 51 24.98 -1.20 -6.98
N GLU A 52 24.68 -2.40 -6.48
CA GLU A 52 23.76 -3.35 -7.13
C GLU A 52 22.33 -2.80 -7.23
N LEU A 53 21.83 -2.16 -6.16
CA LEU A 53 20.52 -1.50 -6.17
C LEU A 53 20.53 -0.27 -7.10
N LYS A 54 21.61 0.50 -7.11
CA LYS A 54 21.76 1.67 -7.99
C LYS A 54 21.69 1.27 -9.46
N GLN A 55 22.32 0.15 -9.82
CA GLN A 55 22.27 -0.38 -11.18
C GLN A 55 20.83 -0.78 -11.57
N GLU A 56 20.12 -1.52 -10.72
CA GLU A 56 18.73 -1.90 -10.97
C GLU A 56 17.79 -0.70 -11.08
N ILE A 57 18.02 0.37 -10.30
CA ILE A 57 17.29 1.64 -10.40
C ILE A 57 17.53 2.26 -11.77
N GLU A 58 18.78 2.36 -12.21
CA GLU A 58 19.15 2.99 -13.48
C GLU A 58 18.55 2.27 -14.68
N GLU A 59 18.47 0.93 -14.63
CA GLU A 59 17.85 0.11 -15.69
C GLU A 59 16.32 0.26 -15.76
N ARG A 60 15.67 0.61 -14.64
CA ARG A 60 14.21 0.68 -14.53
C ARG A 60 13.65 2.09 -14.46
N LYS A 61 14.49 3.12 -14.32
CA LYS A 61 14.08 4.51 -14.01
C LYS A 61 13.10 5.15 -14.98
N GLU A 62 13.09 4.69 -16.23
CA GLU A 62 12.17 5.20 -17.25
C GLU A 62 10.72 4.79 -16.94
N MET A 63 10.53 3.69 -16.19
CA MET A 63 9.24 3.15 -15.81
C MET A 63 8.96 3.33 -14.31
N ASP A 64 7.69 3.22 -13.95
CA ASP A 64 7.27 3.08 -12.55
C ASP A 64 7.89 1.81 -11.97
N PHE A 65 8.65 1.93 -10.88
CA PHE A 65 9.29 0.77 -10.24
C PHE A 65 9.20 0.82 -8.72
N LYS A 66 9.23 -0.37 -8.13
CA LYS A 66 9.21 -0.64 -6.70
C LYS A 66 10.25 -1.73 -6.46
N LEU A 67 11.31 -1.42 -5.72
CA LEU A 67 12.40 -2.34 -5.45
C LEU A 67 12.71 -2.40 -3.96
N THR A 68 13.15 -3.57 -3.52
CA THR A 68 13.65 -3.81 -2.18
C THR A 68 14.97 -4.55 -2.28
N TYR A 69 15.93 -4.15 -1.47
CA TYR A 69 17.24 -4.77 -1.42
C TYR A 69 17.63 -5.01 0.04
N GLU A 70 18.22 -6.16 0.33
CA GLU A 70 18.59 -6.52 1.69
C GLU A 70 20.08 -6.79 1.76
N ASP A 71 20.78 -6.09 2.65
CA ASP A 71 22.21 -6.29 2.86
C ASP A 71 22.60 -5.98 4.31
N ASN A 72 23.48 -6.80 4.90
CA ASN A 72 24.03 -6.62 6.25
C ASN A 72 22.99 -6.30 7.36
N GLY A 73 21.80 -6.92 7.30
CA GLY A 73 20.74 -6.70 8.31
C GLY A 73 19.96 -5.39 8.12
N LYS A 74 20.17 -4.71 7.01
CA LYS A 74 19.42 -3.53 6.58
C LYS A 74 18.53 -3.87 5.39
N LEU A 75 17.43 -3.16 5.29
CA LEU A 75 16.50 -3.22 4.17
C LEU A 75 16.47 -1.84 3.49
N TYR A 76 16.77 -1.83 2.20
CA TYR A 76 16.73 -0.65 1.35
C TYR A 76 15.45 -0.72 0.51
N ILE A 77 14.64 0.33 0.53
CA ILE A 77 13.37 0.40 -0.21
C ILE A 77 13.48 1.53 -1.21
N ALA A 78 13.39 1.21 -2.49
CA ALA A 78 13.49 2.17 -3.58
C ALA A 78 12.15 2.29 -4.33
N ARG A 79 11.73 3.52 -4.55
CA ARG A 79 10.52 3.87 -5.29
C ARG A 79 10.84 4.89 -6.37
N GLY A 80 10.60 4.52 -7.62
CA GLY A 80 10.69 5.43 -8.77
C GLY A 80 9.35 5.58 -9.47
N TYR A 81 9.03 6.80 -9.89
CA TYR A 81 7.76 7.12 -10.54
C TYR A 81 7.84 7.15 -12.07
N GLY A 82 8.91 6.60 -12.65
CA GLY A 82 9.17 6.64 -14.08
C GLY A 82 9.48 8.03 -14.60
N GLU A 83 9.57 8.13 -15.93
CA GLU A 83 9.79 9.40 -16.62
C GLU A 83 8.72 10.45 -16.26
N LYS A 84 9.17 11.70 -16.11
CA LYS A 84 8.36 12.91 -16.08
C LYS A 84 8.80 13.83 -17.20
N GLU A 85 7.85 14.49 -17.85
CA GLU A 85 8.10 15.36 -19.01
C GLU A 85 9.02 16.55 -18.71
N THR A 86 9.08 16.96 -17.44
CA THR A 86 9.87 18.10 -16.97
C THR A 86 10.61 17.77 -15.68
N GLY A 87 11.57 18.62 -15.30
CA GLY A 87 12.15 18.64 -13.96
C GLY A 87 11.19 19.26 -12.91
N GLY A 88 11.65 19.37 -11.67
CA GLY A 88 10.88 19.97 -10.57
C GLY A 88 9.97 19.00 -9.82
N TYR A 89 9.98 17.72 -10.18
CA TYR A 89 9.33 16.68 -9.39
C TYR A 89 10.17 16.32 -8.17
N SER A 90 9.51 16.13 -7.03
CA SER A 90 10.10 15.67 -5.77
C SER A 90 9.27 14.53 -5.18
N ILE A 91 9.89 13.66 -4.39
CA ILE A 91 9.18 12.58 -3.70
C ILE A 91 9.23 12.84 -2.19
N SER A 92 8.07 12.78 -1.54
CA SER A 92 7.94 12.86 -0.09
C SER A 92 7.55 11.50 0.46
N VAL A 93 8.38 10.96 1.37
CA VAL A 93 7.98 9.84 2.22
C VAL A 93 6.96 10.37 3.22
N LYS A 94 5.76 9.78 3.24
CA LYS A 94 4.68 10.18 4.15
C LYS A 94 4.75 9.40 5.44
N ASP A 95 4.86 8.08 5.30
CA ASP A 95 4.88 7.16 6.42
C ASP A 95 5.67 5.91 6.04
N VAL A 96 6.37 5.36 7.03
CA VAL A 96 6.95 4.02 6.98
C VAL A 96 6.57 3.33 8.27
N TYR A 97 5.77 2.27 8.19
CA TYR A 97 5.15 1.70 9.37
C TYR A 97 4.85 0.21 9.23
N LEU A 98 4.83 -0.50 10.34
CA LEU A 98 4.45 -1.90 10.39
C LEU A 98 2.94 -2.03 10.56
N THR A 99 2.37 -2.97 9.83
CA THR A 99 1.07 -3.57 10.13
C THR A 99 1.29 -4.97 10.71
N GLN A 100 0.20 -5.71 10.92
CA GLN A 100 0.29 -7.08 11.38
C GLN A 100 1.16 -7.94 10.45
N ASN A 101 1.07 -7.71 9.14
CA ASN A 101 1.64 -8.60 8.12
C ASN A 101 2.63 -7.94 7.15
N ALA A 102 2.79 -6.61 7.18
CA ALA A 102 3.65 -5.90 6.24
C ALA A 102 4.41 -4.72 6.86
N LEU A 103 5.46 -4.29 6.16
CA LEU A 103 6.06 -2.97 6.27
C LEU A 103 5.47 -2.10 5.16
N CYS A 104 4.63 -1.14 5.52
CA CYS A 104 4.04 -0.19 4.58
C CYS A 104 5.02 0.95 4.32
N PHE A 105 5.25 1.25 3.05
CA PHE A 105 6.08 2.36 2.57
C PHE A 105 5.22 3.30 1.73
N VAL A 106 4.88 4.46 2.30
CA VAL A 106 3.94 5.41 1.71
C VAL A 106 4.71 6.60 1.15
N THR A 107 4.52 6.87 -0.14
CA THR A 107 5.21 7.97 -0.81
C THR A 107 4.26 8.79 -1.65
N THR A 108 4.55 10.07 -1.82
CA THR A 108 3.81 10.96 -2.71
C THR A 108 4.76 11.67 -3.65
N LEU A 109 4.45 11.61 -4.94
CA LEU A 109 5.10 12.43 -5.95
C LEU A 109 4.49 13.84 -5.90
N ILE A 110 5.35 14.83 -5.71
CA ILE A 110 5.02 16.24 -5.69
C ILE A 110 5.51 16.82 -7.02
N GLY A 111 4.57 17.31 -7.83
CA GLY A 111 4.89 18.01 -9.07
C GLY A 111 5.34 19.44 -8.81
N PRO A 112 5.98 20.09 -9.80
CA PRO A 112 6.36 21.48 -9.70
C PRO A 112 5.13 22.38 -9.55
N GLY A 113 5.29 23.52 -8.87
CA GLY A 113 4.22 24.50 -8.72
C GLY A 113 3.83 25.16 -10.05
N GLU A 114 2.59 25.64 -10.18
CA GLU A 114 2.05 26.24 -11.42
C GLU A 114 2.90 27.38 -12.00
N ASN A 115 3.69 28.06 -11.17
CA ASN A 115 4.55 29.19 -11.57
C ASN A 115 6.05 28.89 -11.38
N GLU A 116 6.42 27.64 -11.12
CA GLU A 116 7.81 27.25 -10.96
C GLU A 116 8.51 27.17 -12.32
N THR A 117 9.69 27.78 -12.43
CA THR A 117 10.51 27.64 -13.64
C THR A 117 11.24 26.30 -13.57
N VAL A 118 10.74 25.32 -14.32
CA VAL A 118 11.32 23.97 -14.38
C VAL A 118 12.16 23.74 -15.63
N ALA A 119 13.09 22.79 -15.53
CA ALA A 119 13.78 22.27 -16.70
C ALA A 119 12.78 21.60 -17.65
N LYS A 120 12.85 21.92 -18.94
CA LYS A 120 12.02 21.30 -19.99
C LYS A 120 12.56 19.94 -20.48
N ALA A 121 13.52 19.38 -19.76
CA ALA A 121 14.09 18.07 -20.03
C ALA A 121 13.39 17.01 -19.16
N PRO A 122 13.30 15.76 -19.65
CA PRO A 122 12.70 14.69 -18.87
C PRO A 122 13.48 14.44 -17.57
N SER A 123 12.75 14.06 -16.52
CA SER A 123 13.32 13.68 -15.22
C SER A 123 12.84 12.32 -14.76
N PHE A 124 13.61 11.68 -13.88
CA PHE A 124 13.36 10.33 -13.38
C PHE A 124 13.38 10.32 -11.85
N PRO A 125 12.35 10.87 -11.19
CA PRO A 125 12.33 10.98 -9.74
C PRO A 125 12.29 9.60 -9.09
N TYR A 126 13.25 9.34 -8.21
CA TYR A 126 13.29 8.17 -7.34
C TYR A 126 13.74 8.56 -5.92
N ILE A 127 13.39 7.73 -4.96
CA ILE A 127 13.83 7.85 -3.57
C ILE A 127 14.25 6.48 -3.06
N VAL A 128 15.30 6.46 -2.24
CA VAL A 128 15.76 5.26 -1.53
C VAL A 128 15.77 5.55 -0.04
N VAL A 129 15.16 4.67 0.74
CA VAL A 129 15.25 4.71 2.20
C VAL A 129 15.94 3.46 2.72
N GLU A 130 16.68 3.62 3.79
CA GLU A 130 17.23 2.54 4.61
C GLU A 130 16.37 2.38 5.86
N VAL A 131 15.98 1.14 6.17
CA VAL A 131 15.35 0.74 7.43
C VAL A 131 16.06 -0.46 8.01
N THR A 132 15.88 -0.68 9.32
CA THR A 132 16.31 -1.93 9.94
C THR A 132 15.50 -3.09 9.34
N LYS A 133 16.17 -4.18 8.97
CA LYS A 133 15.50 -5.35 8.40
C LYS A 133 14.46 -5.89 9.39
N CYS A 134 13.26 -6.15 8.87
CA CYS A 134 12.18 -6.82 9.58
C CYS A 134 11.70 -8.00 8.73
N ASP A 135 11.33 -9.12 9.35
CA ASP A 135 10.78 -10.31 8.68
C ASP A 135 9.32 -10.08 8.21
N LYS A 136 9.07 -8.98 7.50
CA LYS A 136 7.77 -8.65 6.89
C LYS A 136 7.96 -8.23 5.44
N ASN A 137 6.95 -8.52 4.63
CA ASN A 137 6.93 -8.07 3.24
C ASN A 137 6.73 -6.55 3.16
N VAL A 138 7.35 -5.91 2.17
CA VAL A 138 7.15 -4.49 1.92
C VAL A 138 5.93 -4.28 1.02
N VAL A 139 5.01 -3.42 1.45
CA VAL A 139 3.85 -2.97 0.68
C VAL A 139 4.04 -1.50 0.35
N PHE A 140 3.89 -1.16 -0.93
CA PHE A 140 4.05 0.21 -1.42
C PHE A 140 2.68 0.84 -1.65
N GLU A 141 2.39 1.92 -0.92
CA GLU A 141 1.16 2.72 -1.02
C GLU A 141 1.36 4.00 -1.86
#